data_AF-A0A7S0KV83-F1
#
_entry.id   AF-A0A7S0KV83-F1
#
_cell.length_a   1.000
_cell.length_b   1.000
_cell.length_c   1.000
_cell.angle_alpha   90.00
_cell.angle_beta   90.00
_cell.angle_gamma   90.00
#
_symmetry.space_group_name_H-M   'P 1'
#
loop_
_entity.id
_entity.type
_entity.pdbx_description
1 polymer ?
#
loop_
_entity_poly.entity_id
_entity_poly.type
_entity_poly.pdbx_seq_one_letter_code
_entity_poly.pdbx_strand_id
1 'polypeptide(L)'
;MPGMPLGGPPPEVLVSPEHMAAYAANCRRTLHYAVNGTLLAKRDHIQHQIGRLRARMLEVAHVKGVMEREIQSEASEALQRLESSESLKMMRIQREVDELARHADAINRLASEVDAVTSAPDAHTAEFLGRYRAMYDACDRLARRPLPEPADVDASDFEREARLYTAAVKERDALSRLLEVKDNMIWSLLDQRREMQEEIDNLKSQKAGLFGGGYAAPGESEGE
;
A
#
# COMPACT_ATOMS: atom_id res chain seq x y z
N MET A 1 10.35 26.36 55.40
CA MET A 1 11.78 26.65 55.20
C MET A 1 11.94 28.17 55.17
N PRO A 2 12.53 28.80 56.19
CA PRO A 2 12.74 30.25 56.22
C PRO A 2 13.65 30.66 55.06
N GLY A 3 13.29 31.75 54.39
CA GLY A 3 13.97 32.26 53.21
C GLY A 3 15.43 32.62 53.51
N MET A 4 16.35 32.00 52.76
CA MET A 4 17.74 32.44 52.75
C MET A 4 17.82 33.85 52.13
N PRO A 5 18.59 34.78 52.72
CA PRO A 5 18.74 36.12 52.19
C PRO A 5 19.45 36.05 50.83
N LEU A 6 18.81 36.62 49.82
CA LEU A 6 19.37 36.76 48.48
C LEU A 6 20.58 37.70 48.54
N GLY A 7 21.79 37.13 48.46
CA GLY A 7 23.01 37.86 48.13
C GLY A 7 24.09 37.96 49.21
N GLY A 8 23.90 37.39 50.40
CA GLY A 8 24.94 37.34 51.46
C GLY A 8 25.59 35.96 51.59
N PRO A 9 26.84 35.85 52.12
CA PRO A 9 27.40 34.57 52.52
C PRO A 9 26.50 33.91 53.59
N PRO A 10 26.45 32.57 53.66
CA PRO A 10 25.68 31.86 54.66
C PRO A 10 26.06 32.32 56.08
N PRO A 11 25.13 32.27 57.04
CA PRO A 11 25.35 32.77 58.41
C PRO A 11 26.50 32.09 59.17
N GLU A 12 27.03 30.99 58.64
CA GLU A 12 28.13 30.19 59.20
C GLU A 12 29.53 30.70 58.79
N VAL A 13 29.62 31.65 57.84
CA VAL A 13 30.91 32.17 57.35
C VAL A 13 31.37 33.36 58.21
N LEU A 14 32.55 33.24 58.82
CA LEU A 14 33.18 34.34 59.58
C LEU A 14 33.41 35.56 58.66
N VAL A 15 32.93 36.73 59.08
CA VAL A 15 32.94 37.99 58.29
C VAL A 15 34.34 38.64 58.20
N SER A 16 35.42 37.88 58.41
CA SER A 16 36.77 38.42 58.19
C SER A 16 37.07 38.49 56.68
N PRO A 17 37.83 39.51 56.21
CA PRO A 17 38.12 39.69 54.79
C PRO A 17 38.76 38.47 54.13
N GLU A 18 39.63 37.76 54.86
CA GLU A 18 40.33 36.56 54.38
C GLU A 18 39.39 35.35 54.21
N HIS A 19 38.49 35.11 55.17
CA HIS A 19 37.51 34.03 55.08
C HIS A 19 36.49 34.28 53.96
N MET A 20 36.07 35.54 53.77
CA MET A 20 35.18 35.93 52.68
C MET A 20 35.83 35.74 51.30
N ALA A 21 37.13 36.06 51.16
CA ALA A 21 37.88 35.81 49.93
C ALA A 21 38.03 34.32 49.62
N ALA A 22 38.32 33.50 50.65
CA ALA A 22 38.41 32.05 50.52
C ALA A 22 37.05 31.42 50.16
N TYR A 23 35.96 31.86 50.80
CA TYR A 23 34.60 31.43 50.49
C TYR A 23 34.22 31.76 49.04
N ALA A 24 34.46 32.99 48.59
CA ALA A 24 34.21 33.39 47.20
C ALA A 24 35.07 32.61 46.18
N ALA A 25 36.31 32.27 46.53
CA ALA A 25 37.16 31.40 45.70
C ALA A 25 36.59 29.98 45.59
N ASN A 26 36.10 29.40 46.70
CA ASN A 26 35.46 28.09 46.69
C ASN A 26 34.14 28.09 45.92
N CYS A 27 33.27 29.08 46.11
CA CYS A 27 32.03 29.20 45.31
C CYS A 27 32.33 29.29 43.80
N ARG A 28 33.33 30.10 43.40
CA ARG A 28 33.77 30.19 42.00
C ARG A 28 34.26 28.84 41.47
N ARG A 29 35.05 28.12 42.25
CA ARG A 29 35.54 26.79 41.89
C ARG A 29 34.40 25.77 41.74
N THR A 30 33.44 25.77 42.67
CA THR A 30 32.26 24.89 42.60
C THR A 30 31.41 25.18 41.37
N LEU A 31 31.15 26.45 41.06
CA LEU A 31 30.43 26.85 39.85
C LEU A 31 31.22 26.46 38.58
N HIS A 32 32.54 26.67 38.58
CA HIS A 32 33.40 26.27 37.48
C HIS A 32 33.32 24.76 37.20
N TYR A 33 33.34 23.92 38.22
CA TYR A 33 33.18 22.46 38.04
C TYR A 33 31.76 22.06 37.64
N ALA A 34 30.73 22.71 38.20
CA ALA A 34 29.34 22.42 37.84
C ALA A 34 29.06 22.75 36.36
N VAL A 35 29.59 23.88 35.88
CA VAL A 35 29.48 24.28 34.47
C VAL A 35 30.34 23.40 33.60
N ASN A 36 31.66 23.39 33.81
CA ASN A 36 32.60 22.76 32.89
C ASN A 36 32.65 21.23 32.97
N GLY A 37 32.13 20.63 34.03
CA GLY A 37 31.91 19.19 34.14
C GLY A 37 30.48 18.83 33.74
N THR A 38 29.55 18.99 34.68
CA THR A 38 28.21 18.41 34.59
C THR A 38 27.36 19.03 33.47
N LEU A 39 27.31 20.37 33.39
CA LEU A 39 26.43 21.03 32.42
C LEU A 39 26.93 20.89 30.98
N LEU A 40 28.25 21.03 30.75
CA LEU A 40 28.81 20.82 29.42
C LEU A 40 28.68 19.37 28.96
N ALA A 41 28.93 18.39 29.83
CA ALA A 41 28.71 16.98 29.48
C ALA A 41 27.24 16.70 29.12
N LYS A 42 26.29 17.28 29.87
CA LYS A 42 24.85 17.18 29.56
C LYS A 42 24.52 17.84 28.22
N ARG A 43 25.08 19.02 27.93
CA ARG A 43 24.92 19.72 26.64
C ARG A 43 25.39 18.83 25.49
N ASP A 44 26.56 18.22 25.60
CA ASP A 44 27.14 17.39 24.54
C ASP A 44 26.29 16.14 24.30
N HIS A 45 25.77 15.52 25.37
CA HIS A 45 24.81 14.43 25.26
C HIS A 45 23.52 14.84 24.54
N ILE A 46 22.94 16.00 24.89
CA ILE A 46 21.75 16.54 24.22
C ILE A 46 22.04 16.81 22.74
N GLN A 47 23.18 17.40 22.41
CA GLN A 47 23.57 17.67 21.03
C GLN A 47 23.71 16.37 20.22
N HIS A 48 24.29 15.33 20.81
CA HIS A 48 24.35 14.01 20.18
C HIS A 48 22.96 13.40 19.95
N GLN A 49 22.06 13.47 20.94
CA GLN A 49 20.67 13.02 20.78
C GLN A 49 19.93 13.79 19.68
N ILE A 50 20.08 15.11 19.60
CA ILE A 50 19.52 15.94 18.52
C ILE A 50 20.04 15.46 17.16
N GLY A 51 21.34 15.18 17.04
CA GLY A 51 21.94 14.63 15.82
C GLY A 51 21.30 13.30 15.39
N ARG A 52 21.13 12.37 16.34
CA ARG A 52 20.46 11.08 16.09
C ARG A 52 19.01 11.25 15.65
N LEU A 53 18.25 12.13 16.30
CA LEU A 53 16.86 12.40 15.93
C LEU A 53 16.75 13.02 14.53
N ARG A 54 17.64 13.94 14.17
CA ARG A 54 17.69 14.53 12.82
C ARG A 54 18.00 13.48 11.75
N ALA A 55 18.94 12.57 12.01
CA ALA A 55 19.22 11.45 11.10
C ALA A 55 17.98 10.58 10.90
N ARG A 56 17.26 10.25 11.99
CA ARG A 56 16.02 9.47 11.91
C ARG A 56 14.91 10.18 11.14
N MET A 57 14.80 11.51 11.27
CA MET A 57 13.85 12.29 10.46
C MET A 57 14.13 12.16 8.97
N LEU A 58 15.41 12.18 8.55
CA LEU A 58 15.80 12.01 7.16
C LEU A 58 15.49 10.59 6.65
N GLU A 59 15.74 9.56 7.46
CA GLU A 59 15.39 8.18 7.13
C GLU A 59 13.87 8.03 6.90
N VAL A 60 13.05 8.58 7.80
CA VAL A 60 11.58 8.54 7.66
C VAL A 60 11.14 9.29 6.41
N ALA A 61 11.71 10.46 6.13
CA ALA A 61 11.40 11.22 4.93
C ALA A 61 11.78 10.45 3.64
N HIS A 62 12.91 9.75 3.66
CA HIS A 62 13.34 8.92 2.55
C HIS A 62 12.38 7.74 2.31
N VAL A 63 12.07 6.97 3.35
CA VAL A 63 11.11 5.85 3.26
C VAL A 63 9.77 6.33 2.74
N LYS A 64 9.27 7.46 3.26
CA LYS A 64 8.04 8.09 2.76
C LYS A 64 8.12 8.34 1.24
N GLY A 65 9.19 8.98 0.76
CA GLY A 65 9.33 9.29 -0.67
C GLY A 65 9.53 8.07 -1.57
N VAL A 66 10.00 6.93 -1.03
CA VAL A 66 9.99 5.65 -1.76
C VAL A 66 8.57 5.11 -1.85
N MET A 67 7.86 5.03 -0.72
CA MET A 67 6.49 4.52 -0.67
C MET A 67 5.51 5.35 -1.51
N GLU A 68 5.64 6.68 -1.51
CA GLU A 68 4.82 7.56 -2.35
C GLU A 68 5.00 7.27 -3.85
N ARG A 69 6.22 6.98 -4.29
CA ARG A 69 6.49 6.62 -5.69
C ARG A 69 5.91 5.26 -6.06
N GLU A 70 6.00 4.28 -5.16
CA GLU A 70 5.39 2.96 -5.36
C GLU A 70 3.87 3.05 -5.45
N ILE A 71 3.22 3.74 -4.52
CA ILE A 71 1.76 3.97 -4.53
C ILE A 71 1.34 4.68 -5.82
N GLN A 72 2.07 5.72 -6.24
CA GLN A 72 1.78 6.42 -7.47
C GLN A 72 1.94 5.53 -8.70
N SER A 73 2.96 4.66 -8.72
CA SER A 73 3.19 3.71 -9.80
C SER A 73 2.04 2.71 -9.92
N GLU A 74 1.64 2.09 -8.81
CA GLU A 74 0.51 1.14 -8.78
C GLU A 74 -0.81 1.79 -9.22
N ALA A 75 -1.08 3.02 -8.74
CA ALA A 75 -2.28 3.75 -9.13
C ALA A 75 -2.27 4.11 -10.63
N SER A 76 -1.11 4.49 -11.17
CA SER A 76 -0.97 4.83 -12.59
C SER A 76 -1.17 3.61 -13.49
N GLU A 77 -0.67 2.44 -13.08
CA GLU A 77 -0.89 1.18 -13.80
C GLU A 77 -2.38 0.81 -13.84
N ALA A 78 -3.07 0.89 -12.70
CA ALA A 78 -4.50 0.60 -12.63
C ALA A 78 -5.33 1.53 -13.52
N LEU A 79 -4.99 2.83 -13.56
CA LEU A 79 -5.64 3.80 -14.44
C LEU A 79 -5.38 3.49 -15.93
N GLN A 80 -4.15 3.18 -16.31
CA GLN A 80 -3.83 2.82 -17.70
C GLN A 80 -4.60 1.58 -18.17
N ARG A 81 -4.76 0.58 -17.30
CA ARG A 81 -5.56 -0.61 -17.61
C ARG A 81 -7.04 -0.27 -17.77
N LEU A 82 -7.58 0.60 -16.93
CA LEU A 82 -8.95 1.09 -17.07
C LEU A 82 -9.18 1.85 -18.38
N GLU A 83 -8.32 2.83 -18.68
CA GLU A 83 -8.39 3.66 -19.90
C GLU A 83 -8.26 2.82 -21.18
N SER A 84 -7.34 1.85 -21.19
CA SER A 84 -7.19 0.94 -22.34
C SER A 84 -8.43 0.08 -22.56
N SER A 85 -9.04 -0.43 -21.49
CA SER A 85 -10.27 -1.23 -21.55
C SER A 85 -11.46 -0.41 -22.04
N GLU A 86 -11.62 0.82 -21.55
CA GLU A 86 -12.62 1.78 -22.03
C GLU A 86 -12.42 2.08 -23.52
N SER A 87 -11.20 2.42 -23.92
CA SER A 87 -10.88 2.78 -25.31
C SER A 87 -11.24 1.67 -26.30
N LEU A 88 -10.99 0.41 -25.93
CA LEU A 88 -11.35 -0.75 -26.76
C LEU A 88 -12.87 -0.91 -26.89
N LYS A 89 -13.62 -0.73 -25.80
CA LYS A 89 -15.09 -0.80 -25.82
C LYS A 89 -15.69 0.35 -26.62
N MET A 90 -15.21 1.57 -26.40
CA MET A 90 -15.62 2.76 -27.14
C MET A 90 -15.33 2.65 -28.63
N MET A 91 -14.19 2.08 -29.02
CA MET A 91 -13.85 1.83 -30.43
C MET A 91 -14.86 0.88 -31.09
N ARG A 92 -15.31 -0.16 -30.38
CA ARG A 92 -16.33 -1.09 -30.91
C ARG A 92 -17.66 -0.38 -31.12
N ILE A 93 -18.13 0.34 -30.10
CA ILE A 93 -19.38 1.13 -30.18
C ILE A 93 -19.29 2.13 -31.34
N GLN A 94 -18.19 2.90 -31.43
CA GLN A 94 -18.03 3.92 -32.47
C GLN A 94 -18.04 3.31 -33.87
N ARG A 95 -17.40 2.15 -34.06
CA ARG A 95 -17.40 1.45 -35.35
C ARG A 95 -18.81 1.10 -35.80
N GLU A 96 -19.67 0.67 -34.89
CA GLU A 96 -21.07 0.34 -35.20
C GLU A 96 -21.92 1.57 -35.45
N VAL A 97 -21.74 2.63 -34.67
CA VAL A 97 -22.38 3.93 -34.91
C VAL A 97 -22.03 4.42 -36.32
N ASP A 98 -20.75 4.37 -36.71
CA ASP A 98 -20.30 4.77 -38.04
C ASP A 98 -20.91 3.90 -39.14
N GLU A 99 -21.06 2.60 -38.88
CA GLU A 99 -21.68 1.68 -39.85
C GLU A 99 -23.17 1.99 -40.03
N LEU A 100 -23.92 2.15 -38.95
CA LEU A 100 -25.33 2.53 -38.99
C LEU A 100 -25.54 3.91 -39.63
N ALA A 101 -24.68 4.89 -39.32
CA ALA A 101 -24.71 6.20 -39.93
C ALA A 101 -24.54 6.13 -41.45
N ARG A 102 -23.60 5.31 -41.95
CA ARG A 102 -23.42 5.10 -43.40
C ARG A 102 -24.65 4.46 -44.06
N HIS A 103 -25.33 3.56 -43.37
CA HIS A 103 -26.58 2.95 -43.89
C HIS A 103 -27.69 3.99 -43.95
N ALA A 104 -27.86 4.80 -42.90
CA ALA A 104 -28.83 5.90 -42.87
C ALA A 104 -28.55 6.94 -43.97
N ASP A 105 -27.29 7.32 -44.17
CA ASP A 105 -26.88 8.25 -45.23
C ASP A 105 -27.19 7.70 -46.63
N ALA A 106 -26.99 6.40 -46.86
CA ALA A 106 -27.31 5.78 -48.14
C ALA A 106 -28.83 5.82 -48.42
N ILE A 107 -29.66 5.59 -47.39
CA ILE A 107 -31.12 5.72 -47.48
C ILE A 107 -31.51 7.16 -47.78
N ASN A 108 -30.97 8.13 -47.04
CA ASN A 108 -31.28 9.55 -47.22
C ASN A 108 -30.90 10.07 -48.62
N ARG A 109 -29.75 9.64 -49.15
CA ARG A 109 -29.34 9.98 -50.52
C ARG A 109 -30.31 9.41 -51.55
N LEU A 110 -30.68 8.13 -51.44
CA LEU A 110 -31.63 7.51 -52.36
C LEU A 110 -33.02 8.15 -52.26
N ALA A 111 -33.49 8.48 -51.05
CA ALA A 111 -34.75 9.18 -50.83
C ALA A 111 -34.75 10.55 -51.52
N SER A 112 -33.66 11.33 -51.34
CA SER A 112 -33.50 12.63 -52.01
C SER A 112 -33.46 12.50 -53.54
N GLU A 113 -32.78 11.49 -54.08
CA GLU A 113 -32.78 11.20 -55.52
C GLU A 113 -34.17 10.82 -56.04
N VAL A 114 -34.93 10.03 -55.28
CA VAL A 114 -36.34 9.69 -55.59
C VAL A 114 -37.19 10.95 -55.61
N ASP A 115 -37.14 11.74 -54.53
CA ASP A 115 -37.93 12.96 -54.39
C ASP A 115 -37.62 13.98 -55.50
N ALA A 116 -36.35 14.14 -55.87
CA ALA A 116 -35.93 15.04 -56.92
C ALA A 116 -36.50 14.66 -58.29
N VAL A 117 -36.58 13.36 -58.60
CA VAL A 117 -37.12 12.87 -59.88
C VAL A 117 -38.65 12.89 -59.87
N THR A 118 -39.30 12.56 -58.75
CA THR A 118 -40.78 12.51 -58.67
C THR A 118 -41.42 13.89 -58.51
N SER A 119 -40.70 14.88 -57.99
CA SER A 119 -41.22 16.25 -57.80
C SER A 119 -40.98 17.16 -59.00
N ALA A 120 -40.29 16.68 -60.04
CA ALA A 120 -40.04 17.46 -61.25
C ALA A 120 -41.36 17.73 -62.02
N PRO A 121 -41.54 18.93 -62.61
CA PRO A 121 -42.75 19.28 -63.38
C PRO A 121 -43.03 18.32 -64.54
N ASP A 122 -41.98 17.67 -65.06
CA ASP A 122 -42.00 16.76 -66.20
C ASP A 122 -41.98 15.28 -65.77
N ALA A 123 -42.34 14.94 -64.53
CA ALA A 123 -42.21 13.61 -63.90
C ALA A 123 -42.87 12.43 -64.66
N HIS A 124 -43.64 12.70 -65.72
CA HIS A 124 -44.22 11.70 -66.62
C HIS A 124 -43.35 11.40 -67.86
N THR A 125 -42.09 11.82 -67.88
CA THR A 125 -41.15 11.63 -68.99
C THR A 125 -40.55 10.22 -69.04
N ALA A 126 -40.12 9.82 -70.24
CA ALA A 126 -39.41 8.56 -70.49
C ALA A 126 -38.13 8.41 -69.64
N GLU A 127 -37.56 9.52 -69.15
CA GLU A 127 -36.42 9.53 -68.23
C GLU A 127 -36.73 8.89 -66.87
N PHE A 128 -37.89 9.22 -66.27
CA PHE A 128 -38.33 8.59 -65.02
C PHE A 128 -38.53 7.08 -65.21
N LEU A 129 -39.23 6.68 -66.27
CA LEU A 129 -39.45 5.26 -66.57
C LEU A 129 -38.14 4.50 -66.86
N GLY A 130 -37.15 5.16 -67.46
CA GLY A 130 -35.81 4.60 -67.68
C GLY A 130 -34.99 4.41 -66.40
N ARG A 131 -35.17 5.29 -65.41
CA ARG A 131 -34.46 5.25 -64.12
C ARG A 131 -35.18 4.45 -63.03
N TYR A 132 -36.50 4.29 -63.15
CA TYR A 132 -37.37 3.65 -62.17
C TYR A 132 -36.85 2.28 -61.72
N ARG A 133 -36.50 1.41 -62.68
CA ARG A 133 -36.04 0.05 -62.36
C ARG A 133 -34.75 0.06 -61.53
N ALA A 134 -33.79 0.92 -61.88
CA ALA A 134 -32.54 1.03 -61.13
C ALA A 134 -32.75 1.56 -59.70
N MET A 135 -33.67 2.52 -59.53
CA MET A 135 -34.01 3.09 -58.22
C MET A 135 -34.81 2.09 -57.37
N TYR A 136 -35.77 1.38 -57.96
CA TYR A 136 -36.51 0.32 -57.29
C TYR A 136 -35.60 -0.83 -56.85
N ASP A 137 -34.69 -1.27 -57.73
CA ASP A 137 -33.69 -2.29 -57.38
C ASP A 137 -32.75 -1.79 -56.26
N ALA A 138 -32.46 -0.47 -56.20
CA ALA A 138 -31.69 0.12 -55.11
C ALA A 138 -32.46 0.13 -53.78
N CYS A 139 -33.76 0.45 -53.81
CA CYS A 139 -34.65 0.35 -52.65
C CYS A 139 -34.72 -1.09 -52.13
N ASP A 140 -34.92 -2.08 -53.01
CA ASP A 140 -35.00 -3.49 -52.63
C ASP A 140 -33.66 -3.98 -52.06
N ARG A 141 -32.52 -3.57 -52.63
CA ARG A 141 -31.19 -3.88 -52.08
C ARG A 141 -30.97 -3.30 -50.68
N LEU A 142 -31.32 -2.03 -50.45
CA LEU A 142 -31.17 -1.41 -49.13
C LEU A 142 -32.14 -2.01 -48.11
N ALA A 143 -33.37 -2.31 -48.52
CA ALA A 143 -34.38 -2.91 -47.65
C ALA A 143 -34.03 -4.35 -47.21
N ARG A 144 -33.37 -5.12 -48.07
CA ARG A 144 -32.92 -6.48 -47.76
C ARG A 144 -31.58 -6.55 -47.04
N ARG A 145 -30.85 -5.43 -46.97
CA ARG A 145 -29.55 -5.41 -46.31
C ARG A 145 -29.76 -5.64 -44.81
N PRO A 146 -29.15 -6.69 -44.22
CA PRO A 146 -29.24 -6.89 -42.78
C PRO A 146 -28.53 -5.75 -42.05
N LEU A 147 -29.12 -5.31 -40.95
CA LEU A 147 -28.46 -4.39 -40.04
C LEU A 147 -27.33 -5.13 -39.30
N PRO A 148 -26.24 -4.42 -38.94
CA PRO A 148 -25.23 -4.98 -38.05
C PRO A 148 -25.87 -5.43 -36.73
N GLU A 149 -25.39 -6.53 -36.17
CA GLU A 149 -25.77 -6.90 -34.81
C GLU A 149 -25.23 -5.86 -33.81
N PRO A 150 -26.01 -5.49 -32.77
CA PRO A 150 -25.55 -4.54 -31.76
C PRO A 150 -24.32 -5.06 -31.01
N ALA A 151 -23.42 -4.15 -30.64
CA ALA A 151 -22.27 -4.44 -29.81
C ALA A 151 -22.74 -5.07 -28.50
N ASP A 152 -22.20 -6.24 -28.18
CA ASP A 152 -22.31 -6.81 -26.84
C ASP A 152 -21.33 -6.09 -25.89
N VAL A 153 -21.68 -4.85 -25.54
CA VAL A 153 -20.92 -4.01 -24.62
C VAL A 153 -21.86 -3.50 -23.54
N ASP A 154 -21.84 -4.17 -22.39
CA ASP A 154 -22.57 -3.75 -21.20
C ASP A 154 -21.70 -2.85 -20.30
N ALA A 155 -22.29 -1.76 -19.84
CA ALA A 155 -21.69 -0.88 -18.84
C ALA A 155 -21.48 -1.62 -17.50
N SER A 156 -22.36 -2.57 -17.16
CA SER A 156 -22.24 -3.34 -15.92
C SER A 156 -21.03 -4.28 -15.94
N ASP A 157 -20.70 -4.85 -17.10
CA ASP A 157 -19.50 -5.67 -17.30
C ASP A 157 -18.22 -4.83 -17.23
N PHE A 158 -18.23 -3.63 -17.83
CA PHE A 158 -17.11 -2.70 -17.67
C PHE A 158 -16.91 -2.28 -16.21
N GLU A 159 -17.99 -2.00 -15.48
CA GLU A 159 -17.91 -1.68 -14.05
C GLU A 159 -17.33 -2.84 -13.24
N ARG A 160 -17.79 -4.07 -13.53
CA ARG A 160 -17.28 -5.28 -12.87
C ARG A 160 -15.79 -5.46 -13.16
N GLU A 161 -15.35 -5.29 -14.40
CA GLU A 161 -13.95 -5.35 -14.80
C GLU A 161 -13.11 -4.25 -14.12
N ALA A 162 -13.62 -3.01 -14.09
CA ALA A 162 -12.97 -1.88 -13.43
C ALA A 162 -12.77 -2.13 -11.93
N ARG A 163 -13.75 -2.77 -11.27
CA ARG A 163 -13.64 -3.19 -9.87
C ARG A 163 -12.52 -4.22 -9.66
N LEU A 164 -12.21 -5.07 -10.64
CA LEU A 164 -11.12 -6.05 -10.53
C LEU A 164 -9.75 -5.35 -10.48
N TYR A 165 -9.57 -4.24 -11.21
CA TYR A 165 -8.30 -3.48 -11.18
C TYR A 165 -7.98 -2.91 -9.80
N THR A 166 -8.99 -2.66 -8.96
CA THR A 166 -8.82 -2.20 -7.57
C THR A 166 -8.93 -3.32 -6.54
N ALA A 167 -9.56 -4.45 -6.88
CA ALA A 167 -9.71 -5.61 -6.01
C ALA A 167 -8.39 -6.33 -5.72
N ALA A 168 -7.41 -6.26 -6.63
CA ALA A 168 -6.09 -6.86 -6.44
C ALA A 168 -5.41 -6.41 -5.12
N VAL A 169 -5.63 -5.16 -4.70
CA VAL A 169 -5.12 -4.66 -3.41
C VAL A 169 -5.78 -5.36 -2.22
N LYS A 170 -7.11 -5.56 -2.27
CA LYS A 170 -7.86 -6.26 -1.22
C LYS A 170 -7.49 -7.74 -1.14
N GLU A 171 -7.24 -8.37 -2.28
CA GLU A 171 -6.82 -9.75 -2.36
C GLU A 171 -5.40 -9.94 -1.82
N ARG A 172 -4.48 -9.01 -2.14
CA ARG A 172 -3.14 -8.97 -1.54
C ARG A 172 -3.20 -8.88 -0.01
N ASP A 173 -4.03 -7.98 0.52
CA ASP A 173 -4.19 -7.82 1.97
C ASP A 173 -4.76 -9.09 2.64
N ALA A 174 -5.74 -9.74 2.00
CA ALA A 174 -6.29 -11.01 2.47
C ALA A 174 -5.23 -12.12 2.48
N LEU A 175 -4.44 -12.24 1.42
CA LEU A 175 -3.33 -13.20 1.31
C LEU A 175 -2.24 -12.93 2.35
N SER A 176 -1.91 -11.66 2.60
CA SER A 176 -0.93 -11.28 3.63
C SER A 176 -1.38 -11.71 5.03
N ARG A 177 -2.65 -11.50 5.38
CA ARG A 177 -3.20 -11.98 6.66
C ARG A 177 -3.17 -13.51 6.77
N LEU A 178 -3.44 -14.21 5.67
CA LEU A 178 -3.41 -15.66 5.64
C LEU A 178 -1.98 -16.19 5.83
N LEU A 179 -0.99 -15.51 5.25
CA LEU A 179 0.43 -15.80 5.48
C LEU A 179 0.82 -15.58 6.95
N GLU A 180 0.39 -14.47 7.57
CA GLU A 180 0.65 -14.22 9.00
C GLU A 180 0.05 -15.31 9.90
N VAL A 181 -1.20 -15.72 9.63
CA VAL A 181 -1.84 -16.83 10.36
C VAL A 181 -1.03 -18.12 10.19
N LYS A 182 -0.62 -18.44 8.95
CA LYS A 182 0.20 -19.62 8.66
C LYS A 182 1.53 -19.57 9.42
N ASP A 183 2.21 -18.43 9.45
CA ASP A 183 3.49 -18.28 10.13
C ASP A 183 3.33 -18.45 11.64
N ASN A 184 2.29 -17.88 12.23
CA ASN A 184 1.96 -18.08 13.65
C ASN A 184 1.66 -19.56 13.98
N MET A 185 0.93 -20.26 13.10
CA MET A 185 0.70 -21.69 13.25
C MET A 185 2.00 -22.50 13.18
N ILE A 186 2.90 -22.16 12.24
CA ILE A 186 4.21 -22.80 12.14
C ILE A 186 5.00 -22.61 13.43
N TRP A 187 5.04 -21.39 13.97
CA TRP A 187 5.72 -21.11 15.24
C TRP A 187 5.13 -21.93 16.38
N SER A 188 3.80 -21.96 16.52
CA SER A 188 3.13 -22.75 17.55
C SER A 188 3.43 -24.25 17.44
N LEU A 189 3.42 -24.80 16.22
CA LEU A 189 3.75 -26.21 15.98
C LEU A 189 5.22 -26.53 16.26
N LEU A 190 6.14 -25.61 15.95
CA LEU A 190 7.56 -25.77 16.27
C LEU A 190 7.81 -25.75 17.78
N ASP A 191 7.09 -24.90 18.51
CA ASP A 191 7.19 -24.79 19.97
C ASP A 191 6.62 -26.03 20.65
N GLN A 192 5.42 -26.45 20.27
CA GLN A 192 4.82 -27.72 20.74
C GLN A 192 5.72 -28.93 20.47
N ARG A 193 6.39 -28.96 19.31
CA ARG A 193 7.34 -30.03 18.98
C ARG A 193 8.56 -29.99 19.91
N ARG A 194 9.07 -28.81 20.28
CA ARG A 194 10.16 -28.69 21.26
C ARG A 194 9.74 -29.18 22.63
N GLU A 195 8.59 -28.72 23.12
CA GLU A 195 8.05 -29.13 24.43
C GLU A 195 7.88 -30.66 24.50
N MET A 196 7.25 -31.26 23.49
CA MET A 196 7.11 -32.73 23.41
C MET A 196 8.47 -33.44 23.37
N GLN A 197 9.47 -32.88 22.70
CA GLN A 197 10.81 -33.48 22.64
C GLN A 197 11.51 -33.41 24.00
N GLU A 198 11.39 -32.30 24.72
CA GLU A 198 11.91 -32.12 26.08
C GLU A 198 11.23 -33.07 27.08
N GLU A 199 9.90 -33.27 26.98
CA GLU A 199 9.17 -34.26 27.79
C GLU A 199 9.67 -35.67 27.52
N ILE A 200 9.84 -36.05 26.25
CA ILE A 200 10.37 -37.36 25.86
C ILE A 200 11.77 -37.58 26.45
N ASP A 201 12.64 -36.57 26.39
CA ASP A 201 14.02 -36.68 26.85
C ASP A 201 14.11 -36.69 28.39
N ASN A 202 13.22 -35.96 29.07
CA ASN A 202 13.05 -36.03 30.53
C ASN A 202 12.56 -37.42 30.99
N LEU A 203 11.56 -37.99 30.30
CA LEU A 203 11.05 -39.33 30.59
C LEU A 203 12.12 -40.41 30.36
N LYS A 204 12.90 -40.30 29.28
CA LYS A 204 14.06 -41.19 29.05
C LYS A 204 15.09 -41.09 30.17
N SER A 205 15.39 -39.87 30.61
CA SER A 205 16.36 -39.61 31.68
C SER A 205 15.89 -40.14 33.04
N GLN A 206 14.62 -39.96 33.39
CA GLN A 206 14.03 -40.57 34.59
C GLN A 206 14.08 -42.10 34.55
N LYS A 207 13.75 -42.70 33.39
CA LYS A 207 13.81 -44.15 33.21
C LYS A 207 15.26 -44.68 33.32
N ALA A 208 16.24 -43.95 32.81
CA ALA A 208 17.65 -44.29 32.96
C ALA A 208 18.13 -44.18 34.42
N GLY A 209 17.68 -43.15 35.16
CA GLY A 209 17.97 -42.99 36.59
C GLY A 209 17.33 -44.08 37.46
N LEU A 210 16.12 -44.53 37.12
CA LEU A 210 15.45 -45.63 37.83
C LEU A 210 16.15 -47.00 37.66
N PHE A 211 16.79 -47.22 36.50
CA PHE A 211 17.53 -48.46 36.23
C PHE A 211 19.01 -48.40 36.64
N GLY A 212 19.58 -47.21 36.86
CA GLY A 212 20.99 -47.03 37.27
C GLY A 212 21.24 -46.98 38.79
N GLY A 213 20.19 -46.93 39.61
CA GLY A 213 20.30 -46.70 41.07
C GLY A 213 20.38 -47.93 41.97
N GLY A 214 20.38 -49.15 41.43
CA GLY A 214 20.31 -50.37 42.24
C GLY A 214 21.49 -51.29 42.01
N TYR A 215 22.63 -51.02 42.67
CA TYR A 215 23.57 -52.02 43.22
C TYR A 215 24.64 -51.28 44.06
N ALA A 216 24.26 -50.81 45.25
CA ALA A 216 25.22 -50.59 46.32
C ALA A 216 25.33 -51.92 47.09
N ALA A 217 26.44 -52.65 46.87
CA ALA A 217 26.73 -53.88 47.59
C ALA A 217 26.98 -53.55 49.09
N PRO A 218 26.33 -54.25 50.03
CA PRO A 218 26.56 -54.06 51.45
C PRO A 218 27.90 -54.66 51.86
N GLY A 219 28.54 -54.01 52.84
CA GLY A 219 29.95 -54.16 53.16
C GLY A 219 30.40 -55.54 53.63
N GLU A 220 31.66 -55.85 53.34
CA GLU A 220 32.41 -56.88 54.03
C GLU A 220 33.05 -56.25 55.28
N SER A 221 32.43 -56.50 56.42
CA SER A 221 33.08 -56.43 57.73
C SER A 221 33.32 -57.85 58.25
N GLU A 222 34.51 -58.05 58.79
CA GLU A 222 34.96 -59.11 59.71
C GLU A 222 35.42 -60.46 59.14
N GLY A 223 36.61 -60.90 59.60
CA GLY A 223 36.96 -62.31 59.72
C GLY A 223 38.44 -62.65 59.54
N GLU A 224 39.21 -62.54 60.65
CA GLU A 224 40.50 -63.21 60.98
C GLU A 224 41.77 -62.98 60.14
#